data_AF-A0A6S6ZR61-F1
#
_entry.id   AF-A0A6S6ZR61-F1
#
_cell.length_a   1.000
_cell.length_b   1.000
_cell.length_c   1.000
_cell.angle_alpha   90.00
_cell.angle_beta   90.00
_cell.angle_gamma   90.00
#
_symmetry.space_group_name_H-M   'P 1'
#
loop_
_entity.id
_entity.type
_entity.pdbx_description
1 polymer ?
#
loop_
_entity_poly.entity_id
_entity_poly.type
_entity_poly.pdbx_seq_one_letter_code
_entity_poly.pdbx_strand_id
1 'polypeptide(L)'
;MADTTHVVSERDLEVAFLGTNFGGADHRKLIEIGVLKKACGSHCGHTLTQIMIGLKLTGANGAVLKRGRELLRAAYHELMLNGG
;
A
#
# COMPACT_ATOMS: atom_id res chain seq x y z
N MET A 1 -13.48 2.88 -6.27
CA MET A 1 -12.02 3.11 -6.10
C MET A 1 -11.76 2.81 -4.64
N ALA A 2 -11.01 1.74 -4.34
CA ALA A 2 -10.81 1.19 -2.98
C ALA A 2 -10.71 2.30 -1.92
N ASP A 3 -11.75 2.54 -1.12
CA ASP A 3 -11.75 3.54 -0.05
C ASP A 3 -10.98 3.00 1.16
N THR A 4 -9.69 2.85 0.95
CA THR A 4 -8.70 2.50 1.96
C THR A 4 -8.20 3.74 2.71
N THR A 5 -8.86 4.89 2.54
CA THR A 5 -8.47 6.20 3.10
C THR A 5 -8.45 6.18 4.62
N HIS A 6 -9.33 5.39 5.23
CA HIS A 6 -9.35 5.18 6.68
C HIS A 6 -8.13 4.42 7.22
N VAL A 7 -7.41 3.65 6.37
CA VAL A 7 -6.17 2.94 6.76
C VAL A 7 -4.95 3.82 6.50
N VAL A 8 -4.89 4.46 5.34
CA VAL A 8 -3.84 5.41 4.96
C VAL A 8 -4.51 6.66 4.44
N SER A 9 -4.36 7.77 5.17
CA SER A 9 -4.95 9.06 4.79
C SER A 9 -4.29 9.59 3.51
N GLU A 10 -5.00 10.44 2.77
CA GLU A 10 -4.43 11.12 1.59
C GLU A 10 -3.15 11.90 1.95
N ARG A 11 -3.14 12.58 3.10
CA ARG A 11 -1.96 13.32 3.56
C ARG A 11 -0.77 12.41 3.84
N ASP A 12 -0.96 11.28 4.50
CA ASP A 12 0.12 10.31 4.74
C ASP A 12 0.67 9.78 3.40
N LEU A 13 -0.23 9.53 2.44
CA LEU A 13 0.11 9.04 1.12
C LEU A 13 0.92 10.07 0.33
N GLU A 14 0.44 11.31 0.25
CA GLU A 14 1.13 12.44 -0.41
C GLU A 14 2.53 12.65 0.17
N VAL A 15 2.64 12.69 1.51
CA VAL A 15 3.93 12.88 2.19
C VAL A 15 4.88 11.72 1.91
N ALA A 16 4.38 10.48 1.90
CA ALA A 16 5.22 9.31 1.67
C ALA A 16 5.74 9.21 0.23
N PHE A 17 4.99 9.73 -0.75
CA PHE A 17 5.38 9.75 -2.16
C PHE A 17 6.08 11.06 -2.58
N LEU A 18 6.15 12.07 -1.70
CA LEU A 18 6.79 13.34 -1.98
C LEU A 18 8.27 13.14 -2.35
N GLY A 19 8.68 13.71 -3.48
CA GLY A 19 10.06 13.61 -3.98
C GLY A 19 10.41 12.26 -4.62
N THR A 20 9.44 11.38 -4.82
CA THR A 20 9.64 10.10 -5.54
C THR A 20 9.42 10.26 -7.05
N ASN A 21 9.91 9.30 -7.83
CA ASN A 21 9.76 9.28 -9.29
C ASN A 21 8.54 8.46 -9.78
N PHE A 22 7.55 8.21 -8.91
CA PHE A 22 6.33 7.47 -9.27
C PHE A 22 5.36 8.27 -10.17
N GLY A 23 5.59 9.58 -10.33
CA GLY A 23 4.83 10.42 -11.26
C GLY A 23 3.32 10.39 -10.99
N GLY A 24 2.52 10.47 -12.07
CA GLY A 24 1.06 10.42 -12.03
C GLY A 24 0.45 9.03 -11.82
N ALA A 25 1.23 8.07 -11.32
CA ALA A 25 0.68 6.77 -10.93
C ALA A 25 -0.32 6.93 -9.78
N ASP A 26 -1.29 6.02 -9.70
CA ASP A 26 -2.17 5.92 -8.54
C ASP A 26 -1.38 5.37 -7.33
N HIS A 27 -0.93 6.28 -6.46
CA HIS A 27 -0.10 5.96 -5.29
C HIS A 27 -0.81 5.02 -4.31
N ARG A 28 -2.14 5.11 -4.22
CA ARG A 28 -2.95 4.24 -3.36
C ARG A 28 -2.93 2.81 -3.91
N LYS A 29 -3.12 2.65 -5.22
CA LYS A 29 -3.00 1.34 -5.87
C LYS A 29 -1.58 0.76 -5.77
N LEU A 30 -0.55 1.60 -5.85
CA LEU A 30 0.83 1.16 -5.69
C LEU A 30 1.07 0.52 -4.32
N ILE A 31 0.59 1.13 -3.22
CA ILE A 31 0.76 0.55 -1.89
C ILE A 31 -0.12 -0.70 -1.68
N GLU A 32 -1.34 -0.73 -2.20
CA GLU A 32 -2.21 -1.93 -2.13
C GLU A 32 -1.56 -3.14 -2.80
N ILE A 33 -1.07 -2.95 -4.04
CA ILE A 33 -0.37 -3.98 -4.80
C ILE A 33 0.97 -4.33 -4.14
N GLY A 34 1.70 -3.34 -3.64
CA GLY A 34 2.98 -3.54 -2.97
C GLY A 34 2.85 -4.42 -1.72
N VAL A 35 1.84 -4.16 -0.90
CA VAL A 35 1.56 -4.94 0.31
C VAL A 35 1.10 -6.35 -0.06
N LEU A 36 0.28 -6.50 -1.11
CA LEU A 36 -0.13 -7.82 -1.61
C LEU A 36 1.07 -8.64 -2.07
N LYS A 37 1.99 -8.05 -2.85
CA LYS A 37 3.24 -8.70 -3.26
C LYS A 37 4.02 -9.19 -2.05
N LYS A 38 4.18 -8.37 -1.00
CA LYS A 38 4.89 -8.77 0.22
C LYS A 38 4.16 -9.90 0.97
N ALA A 39 2.83 -9.86 1.04
CA ALA A 39 2.05 -10.94 1.63
C ALA A 39 2.26 -12.27 0.89
N CYS A 40 2.42 -12.23 -0.43
CA CYS A 40 2.69 -13.40 -1.28
C CYS A 40 4.18 -13.79 -1.35
N GLY A 41 5.07 -13.16 -0.58
CA GLY A 41 6.52 -13.42 -0.66
C GLY A 41 7.18 -12.93 -1.96
N SER A 42 6.51 -12.08 -2.73
CA SER A 42 7.01 -11.55 -3.99
C SER A 42 7.91 -10.33 -3.81
N HIS A 43 8.82 -10.14 -4.76
CA HIS A 43 9.70 -8.98 -4.80
C HIS A 43 8.91 -7.67 -5.04
N CYS A 44 9.41 -6.58 -4.46
CA CYS A 44 8.89 -5.24 -4.65
C CYS A 44 10.08 -4.27 -4.72
N GLY A 45 9.98 -3.25 -5.59
CA GLY A 45 11.06 -2.29 -5.80
C GLY A 45 11.47 -1.59 -4.49
N HIS A 46 12.72 -1.12 -4.45
CA HIS A 46 13.31 -0.56 -3.24
C HIS A 46 12.53 0.66 -2.73
N THR A 47 12.26 1.63 -3.60
CA THR A 47 11.53 2.86 -3.24
C THR A 47 10.15 2.57 -2.66
N LEU A 48 9.34 1.73 -3.33
CA LEU A 48 8.02 1.34 -2.84
C LEU A 48 8.11 0.55 -1.53
N THR A 49 9.14 -0.28 -1.36
CA THR A 49 9.38 -0.98 -0.10
C THR A 49 9.68 0.00 1.05
N GLN A 50 10.50 1.03 0.83
CA GLN A 50 10.79 2.05 1.84
C GLN A 50 9.54 2.87 2.19
N ILE A 51 8.71 3.23 1.21
CA ILE A 51 7.43 3.89 1.42
C ILE A 51 6.52 3.04 2.31
N MET A 52 6.36 1.75 2.00
CA MET A 52 5.53 0.84 2.80
C MET A 52 6.05 0.65 4.24
N ILE A 53 7.38 0.69 4.44
CA ILE A 53 8.00 0.68 5.77
C ILE A 53 7.70 2.00 6.52
N GLY A 54 7.83 3.14 5.85
CA GLY A 54 7.52 4.46 6.41
C GLY A 54 6.06 4.57 6.86
N LEU A 55 5.14 4.04 6.05
CA LEU A 55 3.70 3.98 6.35
C LEU A 55 3.33 2.88 7.37
N LYS A 56 4.28 2.07 7.83
CA LYS A 56 4.06 0.92 8.75
C LYS A 56 3.09 -0.13 8.18
N LEU A 57 3.09 -0.31 6.86
CA LEU A 57 2.36 -1.37 6.17
C LEU A 57 3.16 -2.68 6.19
N THR A 58 4.49 -2.57 6.09
CA THR A 58 5.43 -3.69 6.15
C THR A 58 6.58 -3.39 7.11
N GLY A 59 7.18 -4.43 7.68
CA GLY A 59 8.44 -4.33 8.43
C GLY A 59 9.66 -4.32 7.51
N ALA A 60 10.81 -3.93 8.06
CA ALA A 60 12.09 -3.98 7.34
C ALA A 60 12.50 -5.41 6.92
N ASN A 61 12.00 -6.42 7.64
CA ASN A 61 12.16 -7.84 7.31
C ASN A 61 11.18 -8.32 6.21
N GLY A 62 10.38 -7.43 5.62
CA GLY A 62 9.38 -7.78 4.60
C GLY A 62 8.07 -8.33 5.14
N ALA A 63 7.93 -8.54 6.46
CA ALA A 63 6.69 -9.01 7.06
C ALA A 63 5.58 -7.96 6.95
N VAL A 64 4.38 -8.38 6.56
CA VAL A 64 3.20 -7.49 6.52
C VAL A 64 2.73 -7.21 7.95
N LEU A 65 2.64 -5.93 8.31
CA LEU A 65 2.21 -5.48 9.64
C LEU A 65 0.69 -5.44 9.74
N LYS A 66 0.16 -5.18 10.95
CA LYS A 66 -1.29 -5.10 11.19
C LYS A 66 -1.98 -4.11 10.24
N ARG A 67 -1.44 -2.89 10.10
CA ARG A 67 -1.96 -1.84 9.20
C ARG A 67 -1.94 -2.29 7.73
N GLY A 68 -0.90 -3.03 7.31
CA GLY A 68 -0.84 -3.61 5.96
C GLY A 68 -1.91 -4.68 5.71
N ARG A 69 -2.20 -5.52 6.70
CA ARG A 69 -3.30 -6.50 6.60
C ARG A 69 -4.67 -5.83 6.54
N GLU A 70 -4.86 -4.75 7.30
CA GLU A 70 -6.08 -3.93 7.25
C GLU A 70 -6.25 -3.28 5.88
N LEU A 71 -5.17 -2.76 5.29
CA LEU A 71 -5.17 -2.22 3.93
C LEU A 71 -5.65 -3.27 2.92
N LEU A 72 -5.07 -4.48 2.96
CA LEU A 72 -5.45 -5.58 2.07
C LEU A 72 -6.92 -6.00 2.27
N ARG A 73 -7.37 -6.09 3.51
CA ARG A 73 -8.77 -6.43 3.82
C ARG A 73 -9.73 -5.42 3.21
N ALA A 74 -9.47 -4.12 3.41
CA ALA A 74 -10.32 -3.06 2.88
C ALA A 74 -10.31 -3.03 1.34
N ALA A 75 -9.12 -3.14 0.72
CA ALA A 75 -8.99 -3.18 -0.73
C ALA A 75 -9.72 -4.38 -1.36
N TYR A 76 -9.59 -5.57 -0.75
CA TYR A 76 -10.26 -6.79 -1.23
C TYR A 76 -11.78 -6.74 -1.01
N HIS A 77 -12.23 -6.23 0.13
CA HIS A 77 -13.65 -6.07 0.42
C HIS A 77 -14.32 -5.18 -0.63
N GLU A 78 -13.68 -4.07 -1.01
CA GLU A 78 -14.23 -3.23 -2.08
C GLU A 78 -14.23 -3.94 -3.44
N LEU A 79 -13.13 -4.63 -3.79
CA LEU A 79 -13.05 -5.39 -5.04
C LEU A 79 -14.22 -6.39 -5.16
N MET A 80 -14.56 -7.05 -4.05
CA MET A 80 -15.66 -8.02 -3.99
C MET A 80 -17.05 -7.37 -4.12
N LEU A 81 -17.23 -6.15 -3.63
CA LEU A 81 -18.52 -5.46 -3.67
C LEU A 81 -18.79 -4.74 -4.99
N ASN A 82 -17.76 -4.19 -5.61
CA ASN A 82 -17.93 -3.28 -6.75
C ASN A 82 -17.64 -3.92 -8.11
N GLY A 83 -17.12 -5.16 -8.13
CA GLY A 83 -16.61 -5.78 -9.35
C GLY A 83 -15.30 -5.10 -9.78
N GLY A 84 -14.25 -5.91 -9.95
CA GLY A 84 -12.92 -5.40 -10.32
C GLY A 84 -12.87 -4.63 -11.62
#